data_AF-A0A3Q7HD19-F1
#
_entry.id   AF-A0A3Q7HD19-F1
#
_cell.length_a   1.000
_cell.length_b   1.000
_cell.length_c   1.000
_cell.angle_alpha   90.00
_cell.angle_beta   90.00
_cell.angle_gamma   90.00
#
_symmetry.space_group_name_H-M   'P 1'
#
loop_
_entity.id
_entity.type
_entity.pdbx_description
1 polymer ?
#
loop_
_entity_poly.entity_id
_entity_poly.type
_entity_poly.pdbx_seq_one_letter_code
_entity_poly.pdbx_strand_id
1 'polypeptide(L)'
;MGLRKSNTDAYMPMLISIGPCQKRNHELCSMEKYKLLYLPRFLQRKEGLDVESCISSLEKKKDETLQCYDDNLNTDIVDISLEMLLLDGCFVVESIREYYATDEEEEEEEEEEEEEEEEEEEEEEEDDNNNIINLE
;
A
#
# COMPACT_ATOMS: atom_id res chain seq x y z
N MET A 1 8.64 -24.75 -19.01
CA MET A 1 7.63 -23.81 -19.56
C MET A 1 7.21 -22.91 -18.40
N GLY A 2 7.48 -21.60 -18.45
CA GLY A 2 7.16 -20.69 -17.35
C GLY A 2 5.65 -20.52 -17.15
N LEU A 3 5.22 -20.31 -15.90
CA LEU A 3 3.81 -20.18 -15.48
C LEU A 3 3.03 -19.13 -16.27
N ARG A 4 3.72 -18.07 -16.72
CA ARG A 4 3.14 -17.04 -17.56
C ARG A 4 2.66 -17.54 -18.92
N LYS A 5 3.31 -18.54 -19.52
CA LYS A 5 2.91 -19.10 -20.82
C LYS A 5 1.63 -19.95 -20.74
N SER A 6 1.32 -20.50 -19.57
CA SER A 6 0.10 -21.30 -19.37
C SER A 6 -1.15 -20.45 -19.17
N ASN A 7 -1.02 -19.23 -18.66
CA ASN A 7 -2.15 -18.32 -18.47
C ASN A 7 -1.69 -16.86 -18.50
N THR A 8 -1.55 -16.28 -19.69
CA THR A 8 -1.02 -14.92 -19.84
C THR A 8 -1.85 -13.87 -19.11
N ASP A 9 -3.17 -14.05 -19.08
CA ASP A 9 -4.12 -13.08 -18.54
C ASP A 9 -4.07 -13.03 -17.00
N ALA A 10 -3.87 -14.19 -16.34
CA ALA A 10 -3.73 -14.24 -14.87
C ALA A 10 -2.46 -13.57 -14.33
N TYR A 11 -1.43 -13.39 -15.18
CA TYR A 11 -0.17 -12.75 -14.81
C TYR A 11 0.00 -11.38 -15.48
N MET A 12 -1.05 -10.85 -16.10
CA MET A 12 -1.09 -9.47 -16.58
C MET A 12 -1.71 -8.60 -15.47
N PRO A 13 -0.99 -7.57 -14.98
CA PRO A 13 -1.58 -6.66 -14.00
C PRO A 13 -2.80 -5.96 -14.62
N MET A 14 -3.86 -5.82 -13.83
CA MET A 14 -5.11 -5.19 -14.29
C MET A 14 -5.11 -3.67 -14.09
N LEU A 15 -4.39 -3.16 -13.09
CA LEU A 15 -4.45 -1.75 -12.69
C LEU A 15 -3.08 -1.06 -12.76
N ILE A 16 -2.09 -1.57 -12.04
CA ILE A 16 -0.76 -0.97 -11.97
C ILE A 16 0.30 -2.06 -12.11
N SER A 17 1.32 -1.81 -12.93
CA SER A 17 2.48 -2.71 -13.00
C SER A 17 3.38 -2.43 -11.80
N ILE A 18 4.00 -3.46 -11.23
CA ILE A 18 5.13 -3.28 -10.30
C ILE A 18 6.33 -3.89 -10.99
N GLY A 19 7.34 -3.07 -11.23
CA GLY A 19 8.46 -3.38 -12.11
C GLY A 19 8.18 -2.98 -13.57
N PRO A 20 8.98 -3.54 -14.50
CA PRO A 20 9.01 -3.10 -15.90
C PRO A 20 7.65 -3.12 -16.59
N CYS A 21 7.14 -1.93 -16.98
CA CYS A 21 5.90 -1.81 -17.75
C CYS A 21 6.10 -2.49 -19.11
N GLN A 22 5.26 -3.48 -19.42
CA GLN A 22 5.28 -4.09 -20.74
C GLN A 22 4.66 -3.12 -21.75
N LYS A 23 5.48 -2.66 -22.71
CA LYS A 23 5.13 -1.70 -23.78
C LYS A 23 3.81 -1.98 -24.54
N ARG A 24 3.23 -3.17 -24.41
CA ARG A 24 1.98 -3.56 -25.08
C ARG A 24 0.72 -3.01 -24.40
N ASN A 25 0.81 -2.45 -23.20
CA ASN A 25 -0.37 -1.98 -22.48
C ASN A 25 -0.22 -0.51 -22.04
N HIS A 26 -0.78 0.39 -22.86
CA HIS A 26 -0.76 1.83 -22.63
C HIS A 26 -1.56 2.26 -21.39
N GLU A 27 -2.58 1.49 -20.99
CA GLU A 27 -3.40 1.81 -19.81
C GLU A 27 -2.59 1.62 -18.52
N LEU A 28 -1.81 0.53 -18.44
CA LEU A 28 -0.92 0.29 -17.30
C LEU A 28 0.15 1.37 -17.15
N CYS A 29 0.79 1.76 -18.26
CA CYS A 29 1.78 2.83 -18.20
C CYS A 29 1.13 4.20 -17.91
N SER A 30 -0.19 4.37 -18.08
CA SER A 30 -0.91 5.59 -17.67
C SER A 30 -1.16 5.64 -16.16
N MET A 31 -1.22 4.48 -15.49
CA MET A 31 -1.37 4.38 -14.04
C MET A 31 -0.05 4.54 -13.28
N GLU A 32 1.10 4.43 -13.96
CA GLU A 32 2.43 4.72 -13.41
C GLU A 32 2.52 6.12 -12.77
N LYS A 33 1.78 7.10 -13.31
CA LYS A 33 1.74 8.46 -12.75
C LYS A 33 1.26 8.51 -11.30
N TYR A 34 0.46 7.54 -10.86
CA TYR A 34 -0.01 7.48 -9.48
C TYR A 34 1.12 7.12 -8.51
N LYS A 35 2.13 6.36 -8.95
CA LYS A 35 3.31 6.06 -8.11
C LYS A 35 4.09 7.32 -7.74
N LEU A 36 4.13 8.31 -8.64
CA LEU A 36 4.77 9.60 -8.38
C LEU A 36 4.16 10.34 -7.18
N LEU A 37 2.87 10.12 -6.88
CA LEU A 37 2.20 10.74 -5.74
C LEU A 37 2.70 10.17 -4.39
N TYR A 38 3.23 8.95 -4.40
CA TYR A 38 3.72 8.27 -3.21
C TYR A 38 5.18 8.59 -2.89
N LEU A 39 5.97 9.04 -3.88
CA LEU A 39 7.36 9.42 -3.64
C LEU A 39 7.50 10.53 -2.59
N PRO A 40 6.77 11.67 -2.65
CA PRO A 40 6.84 12.69 -1.60
C PRO A 40 6.42 12.16 -0.23
N ARG A 41 5.37 11.33 -0.16
CA ARG A 41 4.90 10.71 1.09
C ARG A 41 6.02 9.90 1.75
N PHE A 42 6.68 9.06 0.96
CA PHE A 42 7.81 8.25 1.40
C PHE A 42 9.00 9.11 1.87
N LEU A 43 9.38 10.13 1.11
CA LEU A 43 10.54 10.98 1.44
C LEU A 43 10.33 11.80 2.71
N GLN A 44 9.09 12.20 3.02
CA GLN A 44 8.75 12.96 4.22
C GLN A 44 8.86 12.13 5.51
N ARG A 45 8.94 10.79 5.42
CA ARG A 45 9.01 9.90 6.58
C ARG A 45 10.26 10.09 7.44
N LYS A 46 11.35 10.54 6.84
CA LYS A 46 12.64 10.63 7.53
C LYS A 46 13.37 11.88 7.10
N GLU A 47 13.74 12.69 8.08
CA GLU A 47 14.56 13.86 7.86
C GLU A 47 15.89 13.47 7.19
N GLY A 48 16.24 14.21 6.13
CA GLY A 48 17.44 13.97 5.34
C GLY A 48 17.33 12.82 4.33
N LEU A 49 16.14 12.23 4.13
CA LEU A 49 15.90 11.31 3.03
C LEU A 49 15.52 12.10 1.77
N ASP A 50 16.20 11.83 0.67
CA ASP A 50 15.96 12.50 -0.61
C ASP A 50 16.08 11.51 -1.79
N VAL A 51 15.71 11.97 -2.98
CA VAL A 51 15.76 11.13 -4.20
C VAL A 51 17.18 10.64 -4.48
N GLU A 52 18.20 11.50 -4.31
CA GLU A 52 19.59 11.18 -4.65
C GLU A 52 20.15 10.08 -3.77
N SER A 53 19.90 10.14 -2.46
CA SER A 53 20.29 9.13 -1.48
C SER A 53 19.55 7.80 -1.69
N CYS A 54 18.27 7.85 -2.08
CA CYS A 54 17.51 6.66 -2.46
C CYS A 54 18.08 6.00 -3.73
N ILE A 55 18.31 6.78 -4.79
CA ILE A 55 18.88 6.29 -6.05
C ILE A 55 20.28 5.73 -5.82
N SER A 56 21.13 6.41 -5.05
CA SER A 56 22.48 5.93 -4.70
C SER A 56 22.45 4.62 -3.92
N SER A 57 21.42 4.41 -3.10
CA SER A 57 21.22 3.17 -2.36
C SER A 57 20.74 2.03 -3.27
N LEU A 58 19.83 2.33 -4.19
CA LEU A 58 19.34 1.38 -5.18
C LEU A 58 20.43 0.97 -6.18
N GLU A 59 21.30 1.91 -6.57
CA GLU A 59 22.41 1.63 -7.48
C GLU A 59 23.35 0.56 -6.92
N LYS A 60 23.67 0.62 -5.62
CA LYS A 60 24.48 -0.38 -4.92
C LYS A 60 23.85 -1.77 -4.92
N LYS A 61 22.52 -1.85 -5.06
CA LYS A 61 21.74 -3.10 -5.07
C LYS A 61 21.21 -3.48 -6.45
N LYS A 62 21.57 -2.73 -7.49
CA LYS A 62 21.02 -2.91 -8.83
C LYS A 62 21.31 -4.31 -9.37
N ASP A 63 22.54 -4.77 -9.24
CA ASP A 63 22.96 -6.08 -9.77
C ASP A 63 22.27 -7.25 -9.05
N GLU A 64 22.12 -7.16 -7.72
CA GLU A 64 21.35 -8.13 -6.94
C GLU A 64 19.87 -8.13 -7.37
N THR A 65 19.31 -6.94 -7.56
CA THR A 65 17.92 -6.77 -8.00
C THR A 65 17.71 -7.38 -9.38
N LEU A 66 18.66 -7.20 -10.30
CA LEU A 66 18.61 -7.76 -11.65
C LEU A 66 18.62 -9.30 -11.65
N GLN A 67 19.38 -9.93 -10.75
CA GLN A 67 19.39 -11.38 -10.60
C GLN A 67 18.02 -11.94 -10.18
N CYS A 68 17.20 -11.14 -9.47
CA CYS A 68 15.85 -11.54 -9.08
C CYS A 68 14.84 -11.52 -10.24
N TYR A 69 15.14 -10.87 -11.36
CA TYR A 69 14.21 -10.75 -12.50
C TYR A 69 14.27 -11.94 -13.49
N ASP A 70 15.03 -13.02 -13.19
CA ASP A 70 15.14 -14.29 -13.94
C ASP A 70 16.05 -14.27 -15.19
N ASP A 71 16.92 -15.29 -15.33
CA ASP A 71 17.97 -15.43 -16.37
C ASP A 71 17.42 -15.56 -17.82
N ASN A 72 16.10 -15.67 -17.98
CA ASN A 72 15.41 -15.87 -19.26
C ASN A 72 14.74 -14.62 -19.83
N LEU A 73 14.91 -13.47 -19.17
CA LEU A 73 14.54 -12.21 -19.79
C LEU A 73 15.55 -11.95 -20.91
N ASN A 74 15.12 -12.16 -22.15
CA ASN A 74 15.78 -11.56 -23.31
C ASN A 74 16.07 -10.11 -22.93
N THR A 75 17.34 -9.79 -22.76
CA THR A 75 17.88 -8.50 -22.32
C THR A 75 17.42 -7.35 -23.22
N ASP A 76 16.89 -7.67 -24.40
CA ASP A 76 16.26 -6.73 -25.34
C ASP A 76 14.84 -6.26 -24.94
N ILE A 77 14.18 -6.86 -23.94
CA ILE A 77 12.75 -6.64 -23.65
C ILE A 77 12.49 -5.85 -22.37
N VAL A 78 13.41 -5.86 -21.40
CA VAL A 78 13.16 -5.34 -20.06
C VAL A 78 14.16 -4.24 -19.69
N ASP A 79 13.73 -2.99 -19.80
CA ASP A 79 14.50 -1.82 -19.36
C ASP A 79 14.22 -1.56 -17.88
N ILE A 80 15.11 -2.04 -17.00
CA ILE A 80 15.02 -1.82 -15.55
C ILE A 80 15.79 -0.55 -15.20
N SER A 81 15.05 0.51 -14.87
CA SER A 81 15.63 1.78 -14.40
C SER A 81 15.61 1.90 -12.87
N LEU A 82 16.58 2.63 -12.32
CA LEU A 82 16.61 2.94 -10.89
C LEU A 82 15.40 3.80 -10.46
N GLU A 83 14.93 4.66 -11.36
CA GLU A 83 13.72 5.46 -11.15
C GLU A 83 12.48 4.59 -10.99
N MET A 84 12.31 3.60 -11.87
CA MET A 84 11.21 2.65 -11.77
C MET A 84 11.26 1.87 -10.45
N LEU A 85 12.43 1.33 -10.08
CA LEU A 85 12.60 0.63 -8.81
C LEU A 85 12.29 1.52 -7.60
N LEU A 86 12.67 2.79 -7.65
CA LEU A 86 12.35 3.76 -6.61
C LEU A 86 10.85 3.99 -6.50
N LEU A 87 10.20 4.32 -7.60
CA LEU A 87 8.76 4.60 -7.63
C LEU A 87 7.92 3.39 -7.24
N ASP A 88 8.29 2.20 -7.71
CA ASP A 88 7.68 0.93 -7.32
C ASP A 88 7.80 0.68 -5.83
N GLY A 89 9.03 0.81 -5.29
CA GLY A 89 9.29 0.61 -3.88
C GLY A 89 8.53 1.58 -2.99
N CYS A 90 8.56 2.87 -3.32
CA CYS A 90 7.80 3.90 -2.60
C CYS A 90 6.30 3.62 -2.65
N PHE A 91 5.78 3.30 -3.83
CA PHE A 91 4.36 2.97 -4.00
C PHE A 91 3.95 1.78 -3.13
N VAL A 92 4.69 0.66 -3.19
CA VAL A 92 4.36 -0.54 -2.40
C VAL A 92 4.42 -0.25 -0.90
N VAL A 93 5.50 0.38 -0.42
CA VAL A 93 5.67 0.64 1.01
C VAL A 93 4.58 1.56 1.54
N GLU A 94 4.29 2.66 0.85
CA GLU A 94 3.30 3.61 1.33
C GLU A 94 1.86 3.12 1.10
N SER A 95 1.58 2.32 0.06
CA SER A 95 0.25 1.70 -0.12
C SER A 95 -0.07 0.72 1.00
N ILE A 96 0.92 -0.10 1.40
CA ILE A 96 0.76 -1.02 2.53
C ILE A 96 0.50 -0.24 3.82
N ARG A 97 1.22 0.87 4.03
CA ARG A 97 1.02 1.71 5.21
C ARG A 97 -0.33 2.41 5.22
N GLU A 98 -0.80 2.88 4.07
CA GLU A 98 -2.13 3.50 3.93
C GLU A 98 -3.22 2.48 4.22
N TYR A 99 -3.08 1.24 3.74
CA TYR A 99 -4.00 0.15 4.03
C TYR A 99 -4.11 -0.17 5.54
N TYR A 100 -2.98 -0.28 6.23
CA TYR A 100 -3.02 -0.60 7.66
C TYR A 100 -3.30 0.60 8.58
N ALA A 101 -3.23 1.83 8.07
CA ALA A 101 -3.63 3.00 8.86
C ALA A 101 -5.16 3.13 8.94
N THR A 102 -5.88 2.69 7.91
CA THR A 102 -7.36 2.71 7.92
C THR A 102 -7.94 1.61 8.79
N ASP A 103 -7.26 0.45 8.90
CA ASP A 103 -7.70 -0.64 9.77
C ASP A 103 -7.66 -0.20 11.26
N GLU A 104 -6.68 0.62 11.66
CA GLU A 104 -6.59 1.16 13.03
C GLU A 104 -7.69 2.21 13.30
N GLU A 105 -8.04 3.05 12.32
CA GLU A 105 -9.13 4.03 12.45
C GLU A 105 -10.51 3.36 12.54
N GLU A 106 -10.74 2.28 11.79
CA GLU A 106 -12.00 1.51 11.85
C GLU A 106 -12.15 0.75 13.18
N GLU A 107 -11.07 0.19 13.74
CA GLU A 107 -11.09 -0.44 15.07
C GLU A 107 -11.34 0.58 16.20
N GLU A 108 -10.75 1.79 16.12
CA GLU A 108 -11.00 2.87 17.09
C GLU A 108 -12.46 3.39 17.03
N GLU A 109 -13.05 3.51 15.82
CA GLU A 109 -14.47 3.89 15.67
C GLU A 109 -15.43 2.82 16.22
N GLU A 110 -15.13 1.52 16.05
CA GLU A 110 -15.93 0.43 16.63
C GLU A 110 -15.84 0.40 18.17
N GLU A 111 -14.66 0.64 18.75
CA GLU A 111 -14.49 0.73 20.21
C GLU A 111 -15.23 1.96 20.81
N GLU A 112 -15.22 3.11 20.14
CA GLU A 112 -15.98 4.29 20.56
C GLU A 112 -17.50 4.07 20.50
N GLU A 113 -18.01 3.38 19.46
CA GLU A 113 -19.43 3.02 19.36
C GLU A 113 -19.86 2.03 20.47
N GLU A 114 -19.02 1.03 20.81
CA GLU A 114 -19.31 0.11 21.92
C GLU A 114 -19.31 0.81 23.29
N GLU A 115 -18.40 1.75 23.53
CA GLU A 115 -18.38 2.55 24.77
C GLU A 115 -19.62 3.46 24.88
N GLU A 116 -20.05 4.10 23.79
CA GLU A 116 -21.28 4.91 23.78
C GLU A 116 -22.55 4.06 24.03
N GLU A 117 -22.65 2.85 23.46
CA GLU A 117 -23.76 1.93 23.74
C GLU A 117 -23.79 1.45 25.20
N GLU A 118 -22.63 1.15 25.80
CA GLU A 118 -22.55 0.78 27.22
C GLU A 118 -22.94 1.95 28.16
N GLU A 119 -22.54 3.19 27.85
CA GLU A 119 -22.94 4.36 28.63
C GLU A 119 -24.45 4.63 28.54
N GLU A 120 -25.06 4.48 27.36
CA GLU A 120 -26.52 4.62 27.19
C GLU A 120 -27.31 3.55 27.96
N GLU A 121 -26.84 2.29 27.97
CA GLU A 121 -27.46 1.22 28.75
C GLU A 121 -27.36 1.46 30.28
N GLU A 122 -26.23 2.00 30.77
CA GLU A 122 -26.08 2.36 32.19
C GLU A 122 -27.00 3.52 32.61
N GLU A 123 -27.18 4.54 31.75
CA GLU A 123 -28.10 5.65 32.02
C GLU A 123 -29.58 5.20 32.07
N GLU A 124 -30.01 4.29 31.19
CA GLU A 124 -31.37 3.74 31.21
C GLU A 124 -31.66 2.90 32.48
N GLU A 125 -30.68 2.10 32.94
CA GLU A 125 -30.79 1.31 34.18
C GLU A 125 -30.80 2.17 35.46
N GLU A 126 -30.11 3.32 35.47
CA GLU A 126 -30.17 4.29 36.58
C GLU A 126 -31.53 5.02 36.65
N ASP A 127 -32.11 5.38 35.50
CA ASP A 127 -33.43 6.02 35.42
C ASP A 127 -34.57 5.09 35.83
N ASP A 128 -34.48 3.80 35.48
CA ASP A 128 -35.44 2.78 35.93
C ASP A 128 -35.34 2.51 37.44
N ASN A 129 -34.13 2.53 38.01
CA ASN A 129 -33.95 2.40 39.45
C ASN A 129 -34.47 3.63 40.22
N ASN A 130 -34.30 4.85 39.69
CA ASN A 130 -34.82 6.07 40.30
C ASN A 130 -36.36 6.19 40.27
N ASN A 131 -37.01 5.49 39.34
CA ASN A 131 -38.48 5.39 39.30
C ASN A 131 -39.06 4.41 40.33
N ILE A 132 -38.30 3.42 40.79
CA ILE A 132 -38.76 2.45 41.79
C ILE A 132 -38.72 3.02 43.22
N ILE A 133 -37.79 3.96 43.51
CA ILE A 133 -37.61 4.53 44.86
C ILE A 133 -38.66 5.60 45.24
N ASN A 134 -39.56 5.98 44.33
CA ASN A 134 -40.60 7.00 44.56
C ASN A 134 -42.02 6.43 44.76
N LEU A 135 -42.19 5.11 44.94
CA LEU A 135 -43.51 4.47 45.08
C LEU A 135 -43.84 3.79 46.43
N GLU A 136 -43.01 3.84 47.48
CA GLU A 136 -43.40 3.42 48.84
C GLU A 136 -42.94 4.36 49.95
#